data_AF-A0A3B5JUC7-F1
#
_entry.id   AF-A0A3B5JUC7-F1
#
_cell.length_a   1.000
_cell.length_b   1.000
_cell.length_c   1.000
_cell.angle_alpha   90.00
_cell.angle_beta   90.00
_cell.angle_gamma   90.00
#
_symmetry.space_group_name_H-M   'P 1'
#
loop_
_entity.id
_entity.type
_entity.pdbx_description
1 polymer ?
#
loop_
_entity_poly.entity_id
_entity_poly.type
_entity_poly.pdbx_seq_one_letter_code
_entity_poly.pdbx_strand_id
1 'polypeptide(L)'
;MKKDEPPFSFPKTLEEFEYAFNEDGQLRHTETGEPFVFNAREDLHRWNQKRYEALGEIITLYVYELLEKTCNMTKAILPVDASPDEPTSFIYLTPDALLNPSKLLVLIQGSGVERAGQWARRLIINQDLDSGTQIPFITRAIQARVDVVMMYGWSVLPLLKGDWAESGGGIMPSKLRWTLPTARSRVRTRLCQQAEVVEAVLFFPSHVSVHLSGTPRPPRLRTP
;
A
#
# COMPACT_ATOMS: atom_id res chain seq x y z
N MET A 1 2.27 -16.42 -33.51
CA MET A 1 1.37 -16.91 -32.44
C MET A 1 1.07 -18.37 -32.74
N LYS A 2 1.16 -19.28 -31.77
CA LYS A 2 0.63 -20.64 -31.96
C LYS A 2 -0.89 -20.52 -32.10
N LYS A 3 -1.48 -21.30 -33.00
CA LYS A 3 -2.85 -21.12 -33.51
C LYS A 3 -3.95 -21.36 -32.44
N ASP A 4 -3.58 -21.86 -31.27
CA ASP A 4 -4.49 -22.33 -30.22
C ASP A 4 -4.35 -21.58 -28.88
N GLU A 5 -3.57 -20.48 -28.81
CA GLU A 5 -3.49 -19.68 -27.58
C GLU A 5 -4.74 -18.79 -27.44
N PRO A 6 -5.45 -18.81 -26.29
CA PRO A 6 -6.59 -17.94 -26.04
C PRO A 6 -6.19 -16.45 -26.07
N PRO A 7 -7.12 -15.55 -26.46
CA PRO A 7 -6.84 -14.13 -26.48
C PRO A 7 -6.52 -13.60 -25.07
N PHE A 8 -5.63 -12.62 -25.00
CA PHE A 8 -5.36 -11.86 -23.76
C PHE A 8 -6.39 -10.75 -23.54
N SER A 9 -7.66 -11.08 -23.77
CA SER A 9 -8.78 -10.21 -23.43
C SER A 9 -9.38 -10.74 -22.14
N PHE A 10 -9.27 -9.95 -21.07
CA PHE A 10 -9.82 -10.28 -19.77
C PHE A 10 -10.94 -9.29 -19.43
N PRO A 11 -11.91 -9.70 -18.60
CA PRO A 11 -12.95 -8.79 -18.13
C PRO A 11 -12.39 -7.59 -17.37
N LYS A 12 -13.22 -6.55 -17.21
CA LYS A 12 -12.79 -5.26 -16.62
C LYS A 12 -13.41 -4.95 -15.26
N THR A 13 -14.41 -5.72 -14.85
CA THR A 13 -15.03 -5.59 -13.53
C THR A 13 -15.03 -6.92 -12.79
N LEU A 14 -15.26 -6.89 -11.47
CA LEU A 14 -15.34 -8.11 -10.65
C LEU A 14 -16.51 -8.99 -11.09
N GLU A 15 -17.64 -8.36 -11.42
CA GLU A 15 -18.87 -9.02 -11.84
C GLU A 15 -18.67 -9.78 -13.16
N GLU A 16 -18.03 -9.16 -14.16
CA GLU A 16 -17.69 -9.84 -15.42
C GLU A 16 -16.62 -10.92 -15.24
N PHE A 17 -15.80 -10.81 -14.19
CA PHE A 17 -14.87 -11.86 -13.78
C PHE A 17 -15.55 -13.01 -13.04
N GLU A 18 -16.83 -12.85 -12.69
CA GLU A 18 -17.64 -13.77 -11.87
C GLU A 18 -17.12 -13.90 -10.44
N TYR A 19 -16.52 -12.84 -9.88
CA TYR A 19 -16.10 -12.78 -8.48
C TYR A 19 -16.75 -11.61 -7.75
N ALA A 20 -16.87 -11.75 -6.44
CA ALA A 20 -17.21 -10.66 -5.53
C ALA A 20 -16.49 -10.87 -4.19
N PHE A 21 -16.34 -9.79 -3.42
CA PHE A 21 -15.95 -9.90 -2.02
C PHE A 21 -17.19 -10.22 -1.19
N ASN A 22 -17.12 -11.27 -0.38
CA ASN A 22 -18.20 -11.63 0.55
C ASN A 22 -18.17 -10.74 1.83
N GLU A 23 -19.07 -11.02 2.77
CA GLU A 23 -19.18 -10.28 4.03
C GLU A 23 -17.91 -10.35 4.89
N ASP A 24 -17.14 -11.43 4.77
CA ASP A 24 -15.84 -11.62 5.43
C ASP A 24 -14.68 -10.93 4.69
N GLY A 25 -14.97 -10.19 3.62
CA GLY A 25 -13.96 -9.52 2.80
C GLY A 25 -13.11 -10.46 1.94
N GLN A 26 -13.58 -11.68 1.68
CA GLN A 26 -12.88 -12.70 0.90
C GLN A 26 -13.35 -12.71 -0.55
N LEU A 27 -12.41 -12.79 -1.50
CA LEU A 27 -12.75 -12.89 -2.92
C LEU A 27 -13.27 -14.31 -3.26
N ARG A 28 -14.51 -14.41 -3.73
CA ARG A 28 -15.19 -15.67 -4.03
C ARG A 28 -15.89 -15.60 -5.37
N HIS A 29 -15.95 -16.73 -6.06
CA HIS A 29 -16.74 -16.86 -7.27
C HIS A 29 -18.22 -16.65 -6.94
N THR A 30 -18.94 -15.86 -7.73
CA THR A 30 -20.33 -15.45 -7.44
C THR A 30 -21.31 -16.62 -7.44
N GLU A 31 -21.15 -17.57 -8.37
CA GLU A 31 -22.02 -18.75 -8.45
C GLU A 31 -21.58 -19.91 -7.54
N THR A 32 -20.30 -20.32 -7.58
CA THR A 32 -19.82 -21.52 -6.87
C THR A 32 -19.35 -21.24 -5.44
N GLY A 33 -19.04 -19.99 -5.11
CA GLY A 33 -18.41 -19.62 -3.84
C GLY A 33 -16.95 -20.07 -3.70
N GLU A 34 -16.32 -20.56 -4.77
CA GLU A 34 -14.93 -21.05 -4.72
C GLU A 34 -13.90 -19.91 -4.70
N PRO A 35 -12.70 -20.12 -4.11
CA PRO A 35 -11.62 -19.15 -4.16
C PRO A 35 -11.00 -19.06 -5.55
N PHE A 36 -10.29 -17.96 -5.80
CA PHE A 36 -9.60 -17.76 -7.08
C PHE A 36 -8.46 -18.79 -7.28
N VAL A 37 -8.51 -19.50 -8.42
CA VAL A 37 -7.45 -20.44 -8.83
C VAL A 37 -6.53 -19.78 -9.85
N PHE A 38 -5.23 -19.67 -9.52
CA PHE A 38 -4.22 -19.09 -10.43
C PHE A 38 -3.99 -19.96 -11.66
N ASN A 39 -3.76 -21.26 -11.48
CA ASN A 39 -3.54 -22.22 -12.57
C ASN A 39 -4.87 -22.72 -13.18
N ALA A 40 -5.70 -21.79 -13.65
CA ALA A 40 -6.98 -22.14 -14.30
C ALA A 40 -6.79 -22.96 -15.59
N ARG A 41 -5.62 -22.83 -16.24
CA ARG A 41 -5.21 -23.64 -17.39
C ARG A 41 -3.80 -24.15 -17.18
N GLU A 42 -3.62 -25.45 -16.96
CA GLU A 42 -2.34 -26.05 -16.51
C GLU A 42 -1.16 -25.68 -17.42
N ASP A 43 -1.32 -25.76 -18.74
CA ASP A 43 -0.24 -25.54 -19.72
C ASP A 43 -0.06 -24.08 -20.17
N LEU A 44 -0.89 -23.15 -19.70
CA LEU A 44 -0.92 -21.78 -20.19
C LEU A 44 -0.45 -20.77 -19.12
N HIS A 45 0.78 -20.95 -18.62
CA HIS A 45 1.38 -20.08 -17.61
C HIS A 45 1.31 -18.59 -17.95
N ARG A 46 1.62 -18.22 -19.21
CA ARG A 46 1.58 -16.82 -19.64
C ARG A 46 0.16 -16.24 -19.60
N TRP A 47 -0.84 -17.04 -19.94
CA TRP A 47 -2.23 -16.62 -19.89
C TRP A 47 -2.72 -16.51 -18.45
N ASN A 48 -2.41 -17.47 -17.58
CA ASN A 48 -2.75 -17.43 -16.15
C ASN A 48 -2.14 -16.19 -15.47
N GLN A 49 -0.89 -15.87 -15.79
CA GLN A 49 -0.23 -14.67 -15.31
C GLN A 49 -0.98 -13.40 -15.75
N LYS A 50 -1.38 -13.32 -17.03
CA LYS A 50 -2.13 -12.17 -17.54
C LYS A 50 -3.53 -12.06 -16.95
N ARG A 51 -4.21 -13.18 -16.68
CA ARG A 51 -5.49 -13.23 -15.96
C ARG A 51 -5.35 -12.67 -14.54
N TYR A 52 -4.31 -13.12 -13.82
CA TYR A 52 -4.01 -12.65 -12.48
C TYR A 52 -3.65 -11.16 -12.44
N GLU A 53 -2.89 -10.69 -13.44
CA GLU A 53 -2.60 -9.27 -13.59
C GLU A 53 -3.87 -8.44 -13.81
N ALA A 54 -4.75 -8.88 -14.72
CA ALA A 54 -6.02 -8.22 -14.99
C ALA A 54 -6.90 -8.13 -13.74
N LEU A 55 -7.10 -9.24 -13.03
CA LEU A 55 -7.85 -9.25 -11.77
C LEU A 55 -7.25 -8.29 -10.73
N GLY A 56 -5.92 -8.22 -10.64
CA GLY A 56 -5.26 -7.31 -9.70
C GLY A 56 -5.47 -5.82 -10.00
N GLU A 57 -5.60 -5.44 -11.27
CA GLU A 57 -5.96 -4.05 -11.63
C GLU A 57 -7.42 -3.75 -11.27
N ILE A 58 -8.33 -4.71 -11.43
CA ILE A 58 -9.74 -4.56 -11.02
C ILE A 58 -9.83 -4.38 -9.49
N ILE A 59 -9.12 -5.23 -8.74
CA ILE A 59 -9.05 -5.14 -7.28
C ILE A 59 -8.49 -3.79 -6.83
N THR A 60 -7.53 -3.23 -7.58
CA THR A 60 -7.00 -1.90 -7.29
C THR A 60 -8.08 -0.83 -7.33
N LEU A 61 -8.90 -0.83 -8.37
CA LEU A 61 -10.02 0.11 -8.49
C LEU A 61 -11.05 -0.10 -7.38
N TYR A 62 -11.35 -1.36 -7.07
CA TYR A 62 -12.26 -1.69 -5.97
C TYR A 62 -11.75 -1.18 -4.61
N VAL A 63 -10.45 -1.31 -4.32
CA VAL A 63 -9.85 -0.76 -3.09
C VAL A 63 -9.95 0.76 -3.04
N TYR A 64 -9.76 1.46 -4.17
CA TYR A 64 -9.97 2.91 -4.23
C TYR A 64 -11.42 3.30 -3.91
N GLU A 65 -12.39 2.55 -4.44
CA GLU A 65 -13.79 2.78 -4.08
C GLU A 65 -14.06 2.56 -2.59
N LEU A 66 -13.42 1.56 -1.96
CA LEU A 66 -13.53 1.36 -0.52
C LEU A 66 -12.91 2.49 0.29
N LEU A 67 -11.76 3.02 -0.13
CA LEU A 67 -11.13 4.17 0.53
C LEU A 67 -12.04 5.40 0.48
N GLU A 68 -12.69 5.64 -0.66
CA GLU A 68 -13.59 6.78 -0.84
C GLU A 68 -14.93 6.58 -0.10
N LYS A 69 -15.59 5.44 -0.29
CA LYS A 69 -16.94 5.18 0.22
C LYS A 69 -16.95 4.74 1.69
N THR A 70 -16.02 3.86 2.07
CA THR A 70 -16.02 3.23 3.41
C THR A 70 -15.14 4.00 4.39
N CYS A 71 -13.99 4.51 3.94
CA CYS A 71 -13.08 5.28 4.80
C CYS A 71 -13.30 6.80 4.70
N ASN A 72 -14.21 7.28 3.84
CA ASN A 72 -14.47 8.70 3.61
C ASN A 72 -13.19 9.50 3.30
N MET A 73 -12.25 8.89 2.56
CA MET A 73 -11.02 9.55 2.14
C MET A 73 -11.23 10.26 0.80
N THR A 74 -10.62 11.42 0.66
CA THR A 74 -10.63 12.21 -0.58
C THR A 74 -9.34 11.98 -1.35
N LYS A 75 -9.47 11.75 -2.65
CA LYS A 75 -8.35 11.71 -3.58
C LYS A 75 -7.94 13.14 -3.95
N ALA A 76 -6.69 13.51 -3.68
CA ALA A 76 -6.12 14.78 -4.13
C ALA A 76 -5.03 14.55 -5.17
N ILE A 77 -5.06 15.34 -6.24
CA ILE A 77 -4.05 15.31 -7.31
C ILE A 77 -2.89 16.24 -6.92
N LEU A 78 -1.67 15.78 -7.16
CA LEU A 78 -0.43 16.50 -6.92
C LEU A 78 0.41 16.60 -8.21
N PRO A 79 1.07 17.73 -8.49
CA PRO A 79 0.93 18.99 -7.77
C PRO A 79 -0.47 19.62 -7.98
N VAL A 80 -0.89 20.49 -7.06
CA VAL A 80 -2.24 21.09 -7.08
C VAL A 80 -2.40 22.07 -8.25
N ASP A 81 -1.29 22.65 -8.70
CA ASP A 81 -1.15 23.64 -9.76
C ASP A 81 -0.53 23.05 -11.04
N ALA A 82 -0.64 21.71 -11.22
CA ALA A 82 -0.06 21.03 -12.37
C ALA A 82 -0.55 21.61 -13.70
N SER A 83 0.39 21.92 -14.59
CA SER A 83 0.06 22.26 -15.97
C SER A 83 -0.44 21.02 -16.74
N PRO A 84 -1.19 21.17 -17.86
CA PRO A 84 -1.76 20.02 -18.59
C PRO A 84 -0.75 18.95 -19.03
N ASP A 85 0.49 19.36 -19.27
CA ASP A 85 1.57 18.50 -19.76
C ASP A 85 2.50 18.02 -18.62
N GLU A 86 2.23 18.43 -17.38
CA GLU A 86 3.05 18.09 -16.22
C GLU A 86 2.68 16.72 -15.65
N PRO A 87 3.67 15.90 -15.26
CA PRO A 87 3.40 14.63 -14.58
C PRO A 87 2.65 14.85 -13.26
N THR A 88 1.47 14.27 -13.16
CA THR A 88 0.68 14.30 -11.93
C THR A 88 0.70 12.95 -11.22
N SER A 89 0.39 13.01 -9.93
CA SER A 89 0.09 11.85 -9.13
C SER A 89 -1.03 12.15 -8.15
N PHE A 90 -1.31 11.23 -7.23
CA PHE A 90 -2.36 11.45 -6.23
C PHE A 90 -1.99 10.89 -4.86
N ILE A 91 -2.68 11.41 -3.86
CA ILE A 91 -2.71 10.91 -2.49
C ILE A 91 -4.16 10.75 -2.06
N TYR A 92 -4.37 9.94 -1.03
CA TYR A 92 -5.63 9.90 -0.31
C TYR A 92 -5.47 10.56 1.05
N LEU A 93 -6.44 11.36 1.47
CA LEU A 93 -6.43 12.01 2.77
C LEU A 93 -7.83 12.05 3.38
N THR A 94 -7.92 12.05 4.71
CA THR A 94 -9.18 12.39 5.38
C THR A 94 -9.53 13.87 5.13
N PRO A 95 -10.82 14.27 5.12
CA PRO A 95 -11.24 15.60 4.64
C PRO A 95 -10.56 16.77 5.35
N ASP A 96 -10.27 16.64 6.65
CA ASP A 96 -9.69 17.70 7.47
C ASP A 96 -8.18 17.52 7.73
N ALA A 97 -7.52 16.56 7.05
CA ALA A 97 -6.14 16.18 7.35
C ALA A 97 -5.12 17.33 7.27
N LEU A 98 -5.38 18.34 6.44
CA LEU A 98 -4.51 19.50 6.25
C LEU A 98 -4.92 20.72 7.10
N LEU A 99 -6.10 20.69 7.71
CA LEU A 99 -6.67 21.79 8.49
C LEU A 99 -6.59 21.51 10.00
N ASN A 100 -6.58 20.24 10.39
CA ASN A 100 -6.58 19.82 11.77
C ASN A 100 -5.16 19.84 12.38
N PRO A 101 -4.90 20.62 13.44
CA PRO A 101 -3.58 20.72 14.06
C PRO A 101 -3.25 19.58 15.05
N SER A 102 -4.11 18.56 15.16
CA SER A 102 -4.00 17.52 16.20
C SER A 102 -3.04 16.39 15.83
N LYS A 103 -3.55 15.25 15.35
CA LYS A 103 -2.78 14.02 15.10
C LYS A 103 -2.98 13.57 13.67
N LEU A 104 -1.87 13.42 12.95
CA LEU A 104 -1.82 12.95 11.58
C LEU A 104 -1.02 11.66 11.49
N LEU A 105 -1.62 10.62 10.93
CA LEU A 105 -0.95 9.38 10.53
C LEU A 105 -0.61 9.46 9.04
N VAL A 106 0.67 9.30 8.72
CA VAL A 106 1.13 9.24 7.32
C VAL A 106 1.46 7.80 6.97
N LEU A 107 0.72 7.23 6.02
CA LEU A 107 0.96 5.89 5.48
C LEU A 107 1.75 6.04 4.17
N ILE A 108 3.02 5.61 4.19
CA ILE A 108 3.89 5.64 3.01
C ILE A 108 4.11 4.22 2.53
N GLN A 109 3.62 3.93 1.33
CA GLN A 109 3.84 2.65 0.71
C GLN A 109 5.17 2.60 -0.05
N GLY A 110 5.90 1.48 0.11
CA GLY A 110 7.17 1.21 -0.58
C GLY A 110 7.04 1.10 -2.11
N SER A 111 8.18 0.99 -2.79
CA SER A 111 8.31 1.06 -4.25
C SER A 111 7.94 -0.23 -5.01
N GLY A 112 6.91 -0.96 -4.54
CA GLY A 112 6.46 -2.22 -5.16
C GLY A 112 5.51 -2.03 -6.33
N VAL A 113 5.03 -3.16 -6.89
CA VAL A 113 3.94 -3.17 -7.88
C VAL A 113 2.59 -2.80 -7.24
N GLU A 114 2.52 -2.86 -5.91
CA GLU A 114 1.30 -2.63 -5.17
C GLU A 114 0.94 -1.15 -5.10
N ARG A 115 -0.36 -0.90 -5.20
CA ARG A 115 -0.96 0.42 -5.34
C ARG A 115 -1.42 0.94 -3.98
N ALA A 116 -1.69 2.24 -3.91
CA ALA A 116 -2.11 2.89 -2.67
C ALA A 116 -3.25 2.12 -1.99
N GLY A 117 -3.15 1.91 -0.69
CA GLY A 117 -4.16 1.19 0.09
C GLY A 117 -4.01 -0.33 0.10
N GLN A 118 -3.04 -0.92 -0.60
CA GLN A 118 -2.84 -2.38 -0.64
C GLN A 118 -1.51 -2.76 0.01
N TRP A 119 -1.46 -3.84 0.79
CA TRP A 119 -0.20 -4.43 1.26
C TRP A 119 0.38 -5.44 0.27
N ALA A 120 -0.49 -6.32 -0.23
CA ALA A 120 -0.11 -7.38 -1.15
C ALA A 120 -1.34 -7.88 -1.89
N ARG A 121 -1.31 -7.82 -3.22
CA ARG A 121 -2.37 -8.35 -4.09
C ARG A 121 -2.65 -9.83 -3.79
N ARG A 122 -1.59 -10.60 -3.52
CA ARG A 122 -1.70 -12.03 -3.18
C ARG A 122 -2.55 -12.27 -1.93
N LEU A 123 -2.44 -11.42 -0.92
CA LEU A 123 -3.23 -11.56 0.31
C LEU A 123 -4.69 -11.23 0.03
N ILE A 124 -4.97 -10.13 -0.68
CA ILE A 124 -6.34 -9.74 -1.06
C ILE A 124 -7.05 -10.87 -1.81
N ILE A 125 -6.38 -11.52 -2.77
CA ILE A 125 -6.97 -12.56 -3.61
C ILE A 125 -7.17 -13.88 -2.85
N ASN A 126 -6.23 -14.28 -1.99
CA ASN A 126 -6.22 -15.63 -1.41
C ASN A 126 -6.69 -15.69 0.05
N GLN A 127 -6.72 -14.56 0.75
CA GLN A 127 -7.15 -14.45 2.14
C GLN A 127 -8.37 -13.53 2.21
N ASP A 128 -8.15 -12.22 2.31
CA ASP A 128 -9.19 -11.21 2.49
C ASP A 128 -8.65 -9.78 2.31
N LEU A 129 -9.56 -8.81 2.26
CA LEU A 129 -9.26 -7.39 2.23
C LEU A 129 -8.50 -6.92 3.47
N ASP A 130 -8.78 -7.45 4.65
CA ASP A 130 -8.19 -6.98 5.90
C ASP A 130 -6.68 -7.24 5.99
N SER A 131 -6.27 -8.45 5.65
CA SER A 131 -4.86 -8.87 5.57
C SER A 131 -4.14 -8.22 4.39
N GLY A 132 -4.86 -7.97 3.31
CA GLY A 132 -4.30 -7.51 2.05
C GLY A 132 -4.29 -6.00 1.85
N THR A 133 -4.98 -5.21 2.68
CA THR A 133 -5.13 -3.75 2.51
C THR A 133 -4.76 -2.94 3.76
N GLN A 134 -4.52 -1.65 3.55
CA GLN A 134 -4.28 -0.69 4.63
C GLN A 134 -5.59 -0.26 5.33
N ILE A 135 -6.76 -0.64 4.81
CA ILE A 135 -8.08 -0.22 5.27
C ILE A 135 -8.26 -0.44 6.78
N PRO A 136 -7.94 -1.61 7.38
CA PRO A 136 -8.14 -1.80 8.81
C PRO A 136 -7.36 -0.81 9.68
N PHE A 137 -6.18 -0.37 9.22
CA PHE A 137 -5.37 0.63 9.92
C PHE A 137 -5.98 2.03 9.79
N ILE A 138 -6.46 2.36 8.59
CA ILE A 138 -7.16 3.63 8.31
C ILE A 138 -8.43 3.71 9.16
N THR A 139 -9.25 2.66 9.17
CA THR A 139 -10.48 2.58 9.98
C THR A 139 -10.18 2.77 11.47
N ARG A 140 -9.14 2.11 12.00
CA ARG A 140 -8.74 2.30 13.41
C ARG A 140 -8.25 3.72 13.70
N ALA A 141 -7.50 4.34 12.78
CA ALA A 141 -7.03 5.71 12.95
C ALA A 141 -8.21 6.70 12.98
N ILE A 142 -9.16 6.55 12.06
CA ILE A 142 -10.39 7.36 12.02
C ILE A 142 -11.20 7.19 13.32
N GLN A 143 -11.40 5.94 13.78
CA GLN A 143 -12.07 5.66 15.07
C GLN A 143 -11.36 6.31 16.26
N ALA A 144 -10.03 6.40 16.21
CA ALA A 144 -9.19 7.07 17.22
C ALA A 144 -9.11 8.61 17.04
N ARG A 145 -9.85 9.19 16.08
CA ARG A 145 -9.82 10.61 15.73
C ARG A 145 -8.43 11.10 15.32
N VAL A 146 -7.73 10.28 14.55
CA VAL A 146 -6.45 10.59 13.92
C VAL A 146 -6.70 10.75 12.43
N ASP A 147 -6.29 11.89 11.88
CA ASP A 147 -6.37 12.12 10.44
C ASP A 147 -5.34 11.26 9.71
N VAL A 148 -5.64 10.89 8.46
CA VAL A 148 -4.78 10.00 7.68
C VAL A 148 -4.43 10.65 6.36
N VAL A 149 -3.14 10.61 6.01
CA VAL A 149 -2.65 10.86 4.65
C VAL A 149 -1.95 9.60 4.17
N MET A 150 -2.34 9.12 3.00
CA MET A 150 -1.81 7.94 2.36
C MET A 150 -1.17 8.29 1.02
N MET A 151 0.09 7.88 0.86
CA MET A 151 0.91 8.14 -0.33
C MET A 151 1.71 6.89 -0.70
N TYR A 152 2.05 6.75 -1.99
CA TYR A 152 2.84 5.63 -2.50
C TYR A 152 4.14 6.13 -3.13
N GLY A 153 5.26 5.42 -2.94
CA GLY A 153 6.58 5.96 -3.30
C GLY A 153 6.71 6.43 -4.77
N TRP A 154 5.96 5.83 -5.70
CA TRP A 154 5.93 6.27 -7.10
C TRP A 154 5.23 7.62 -7.33
N SER A 155 4.32 8.05 -6.45
CA SER A 155 3.72 9.38 -6.53
C SER A 155 4.67 10.50 -6.09
N VAL A 156 5.65 10.16 -5.25
CA VAL A 156 6.61 11.12 -4.68
C VAL A 156 7.87 11.23 -5.55
N LEU A 157 8.26 10.17 -6.27
CA LEU A 157 9.51 10.13 -7.03
C LEU A 157 9.61 11.16 -8.17
N PRO A 158 8.59 11.39 -9.02
CA PRO A 158 8.63 12.44 -10.03
C PRO A 158 8.74 13.84 -9.43
N LEU A 159 8.01 14.11 -8.34
CA LEU A 159 8.05 15.38 -7.60
C LEU A 159 9.45 15.63 -7.02
N LEU A 160 10.05 14.63 -6.40
CA LEU A 160 11.42 14.73 -5.91
C LEU A 160 12.39 14.94 -7.06
N LYS A 161 12.30 14.15 -8.15
CA LYS A 161 13.29 14.21 -9.25
C LYS A 161 13.27 15.54 -10.01
N GLY A 162 12.12 16.16 -10.21
CA GLY A 162 12.03 17.50 -10.80
C GLY A 162 12.80 18.52 -9.95
N ASP A 163 12.56 18.50 -8.64
CA ASP A 163 13.23 19.36 -7.67
C ASP A 163 14.74 19.08 -7.52
N TRP A 164 15.17 17.81 -7.59
CA TRP A 164 16.59 17.42 -7.52
C TRP A 164 17.39 17.83 -8.78
N ALA A 165 16.77 17.79 -9.95
CA ALA A 165 17.41 18.21 -11.20
C ALA A 165 17.59 19.74 -11.25
N GLU A 166 16.64 20.50 -10.72
CA GLU A 166 16.72 21.97 -10.64
C GLU A 166 17.67 22.46 -9.53
N SER A 167 17.85 21.71 -8.44
CA SER A 167 18.67 22.09 -7.28
C SER A 167 20.16 21.71 -7.38
N GLY A 168 20.61 21.19 -8.53
CA GLY A 168 22.05 20.99 -8.78
C GLY A 168 22.76 20.05 -7.79
N GLY A 169 22.04 19.09 -7.21
CA GLY A 169 22.63 18.04 -6.37
C GLY A 169 23.11 18.49 -4.98
N GLY A 170 22.70 19.65 -4.49
CA GLY A 170 23.04 20.10 -3.15
C GLY A 170 21.95 20.98 -2.55
N ILE A 171 21.36 20.49 -1.45
CA ILE A 171 20.36 21.16 -0.59
C ILE A 171 18.91 20.98 -1.07
N MET A 172 18.08 20.42 -0.17
CA MET A 172 16.62 20.33 -0.29
C MET A 172 16.02 21.71 -0.66
N PRO A 173 15.24 21.84 -1.75
CA PRO A 173 14.68 23.11 -2.15
C PRO A 173 13.57 23.60 -1.21
N SER A 174 13.47 24.93 -1.10
CA SER A 174 12.59 25.67 -0.17
C SER A 174 11.09 25.52 -0.43
N LYS A 175 10.68 24.89 -1.54
CA LYS A 175 9.27 24.72 -1.94
C LYS A 175 8.59 23.49 -1.31
N LEU A 176 9.36 22.55 -0.76
CA LEU A 176 8.85 21.44 0.07
C LEU A 176 8.97 21.74 1.58
N ARG A 177 8.80 23.01 1.98
CA ARG A 177 8.78 23.39 3.38
C ARG A 177 7.43 23.05 4.00
N TRP A 178 7.25 21.79 4.37
CA TRP A 178 6.31 21.43 5.43
C TRP A 178 6.88 21.98 6.75
N THR A 179 6.37 23.13 7.22
CA THR A 179 6.63 23.56 8.59
C THR A 179 5.85 22.64 9.54
N LEU A 180 6.42 21.49 9.87
CA LEU A 180 6.05 20.78 11.08
C LEU A 180 6.48 21.67 12.26
N PRO A 181 5.59 22.00 13.22
CA PRO A 181 5.99 22.66 14.44
C PRO A 181 7.07 21.83 15.13
N THR A 182 8.22 22.44 15.38
CA THR A 182 9.39 21.77 15.95
C THR A 182 9.15 21.49 17.43
N ALA A 183 8.45 20.41 17.75
CA ALA A 183 8.44 19.85 19.09
C ALA A 183 9.59 18.85 19.22
N ARG A 184 10.74 19.30 19.76
CA ARG A 184 11.83 18.41 20.15
C ARG A 184 11.32 17.44 21.23
N SER A 185 11.17 16.16 20.90
CA SER A 185 11.18 15.11 21.91
C SER A 185 12.20 14.04 21.53
N ARG A 186 13.15 13.80 22.44
CA ARG A 186 14.08 12.67 22.36
C ARG A 186 13.29 11.42 22.74
N VAL A 187 13.17 10.45 21.83
CA VAL A 187 12.55 9.16 22.16
C VAL A 187 13.60 8.06 22.10
N ARG A 188 13.82 7.43 23.27
CA ARG A 188 14.49 6.13 23.42
C ARG A 188 13.48 5.05 23.05
N THR A 189 13.87 4.14 22.17
CA THR A 189 13.08 2.98 21.79
C THR A 189 12.94 2.03 22.98
N ARG A 190 11.72 1.87 23.51
CA ARG A 190 11.33 0.69 24.29
C ARG A 190 10.05 0.13 23.67
N LEU A 191 10.09 -1.17 23.41
CA LEU A 191 8.94 -1.99 23.05
C LEU A 191 7.93 -2.03 24.20
N CYS A 192 6.65 -2.10 23.80
CA CYS A 192 5.44 -2.48 24.54
C CYS A 192 4.51 -1.34 25.04
N GLN A 193 3.23 -1.48 24.66
CA GLN A 193 2.00 -0.99 25.30
C GLN A 193 1.83 0.53 25.55
N GLN A 194 0.63 1.00 25.19
CA GLN A 194 0.05 2.34 25.39
C GLN A 194 0.51 3.42 24.40
N ALA A 195 -0.52 4.11 23.89
CA ALA A 195 -0.48 5.01 22.77
C ALA A 195 0.27 6.30 23.10
N GLU A 196 1.35 6.58 22.39
CA GLU A 196 1.93 7.91 22.19
C GLU A 196 2.74 7.88 20.89
N VAL A 197 2.37 8.76 19.94
CA VAL A 197 2.98 9.02 18.62
C VAL A 197 3.49 7.77 17.88
N VAL A 198 2.61 7.16 17.09
CA VAL A 198 2.99 6.08 16.19
C VAL A 198 3.48 6.68 14.87
N GLU A 199 4.78 6.96 14.79
CA GLU A 199 5.46 7.08 13.51
C GLU A 199 5.62 5.66 12.94
N ALA A 200 4.69 5.23 12.09
CA ALA A 200 4.79 3.94 11.40
C ALA A 200 5.40 4.12 10.01
N VAL A 201 6.71 4.37 9.95
CA VAL A 201 7.49 4.14 8.73
C VAL A 201 7.83 2.65 8.69
N LEU A 202 6.94 1.82 8.13
CA LEU A 202 7.22 0.42 7.87
C LEU A 202 7.89 0.28 6.49
N PHE A 203 9.22 0.28 6.49
CA PHE A 203 10.03 -0.05 5.32
C PHE A 203 10.28 -1.57 5.31
N PHE A 204 9.70 -2.30 4.35
CA PHE A 204 10.06 -3.70 4.09
C PHE A 204 10.77 -3.79 2.73
N PRO A 205 12.11 -3.86 2.70
CA PRO A 205 12.82 -4.30 1.50
C PRO A 205 12.75 -5.82 1.42
N SER A 206 12.20 -6.33 0.32
CA SER A 206 11.98 -7.76 0.05
C SER A 206 13.23 -8.56 -0.31
N HIS A 207 14.45 -8.11 0.04
CA HIS A 207 15.69 -8.87 -0.16
C HIS A 207 16.76 -8.50 0.88
N VAL A 208 16.82 -9.23 2.01
CA VAL A 208 18.04 -9.33 2.84
C VAL A 208 18.20 -10.77 3.29
N SER A 209 19.18 -11.46 2.70
CA SER A 209 19.72 -12.72 3.22
C SER A 209 20.45 -12.43 4.54
N VAL A 210 20.00 -13.04 5.63
CA VAL A 210 20.70 -12.98 6.92
C VAL A 210 21.80 -14.02 6.93
N HIS A 211 23.07 -13.60 6.85
CA HIS A 211 24.20 -14.41 7.31
C HIS A 211 24.28 -14.32 8.83
N LEU A 212 23.93 -15.42 9.52
CA LEU A 212 24.15 -15.56 10.95
C LEU A 212 25.59 -16.02 11.20
N SER A 213 26.50 -15.09 11.51
CA SER A 213 27.75 -15.44 12.19
C SER A 213 27.55 -15.28 13.70
N GLY A 214 27.40 -16.41 14.39
CA GLY A 214 27.27 -16.45 15.83
C GLY A 214 27.22 -17.89 16.31
N THR A 215 28.38 -18.51 16.47
CA THR A 215 28.48 -19.80 17.14
C THR A 215 28.10 -19.63 18.62
N PRO A 216 27.12 -20.39 19.15
CA PRO A 216 26.80 -20.35 20.56
C PRO A 216 27.84 -21.16 21.35
N ARG A 217 28.46 -20.57 22.37
CA ARG A 217 29.13 -21.34 23.41
C ARG A 217 28.07 -21.95 24.34
N PRO A 218 28.20 -23.23 24.73
CA PRO A 218 27.26 -23.83 25.68
C PRO A 218 27.50 -23.32 27.11
N PRO A 219 26.43 -23.20 27.92
CA PRO A 219 26.53 -22.73 29.30
C PRO A 219 27.20 -23.77 30.21
N ARG A 220 28.06 -23.30 31.12
CA ARG A 220 28.65 -24.13 32.18
C ARG A 220 27.57 -24.50 33.19
N LEU A 221 27.34 -25.81 33.36
CA LEU A 221 26.57 -26.35 34.47
C LEU A 221 27.32 -26.07 35.78
N ARG A 222 26.66 -25.38 36.71
CA ARG A 222 27.01 -25.45 38.14
C ARG A 222 26.08 -26.48 38.76
N THR A 223 26.63 -27.58 39.25
CA THR A 223 26.02 -28.41 40.29
C THR A 223 26.61 -27.99 41.65
N PRO A 224 25.89 -28.22 42.77
CA PRO A 224 26.38 -27.89 44.11
C PRO A 224 27.70 -28.59 44.46
#